data_AF-A0A7Y5R2N4-F1
#
_entry.id   AF-A0A7Y5R2N4-F1
#
_cell.length_a   1.000
_cell.length_b   1.000
_cell.length_c   1.000
_cell.angle_alpha   90.00
_cell.angle_beta   90.00
_cell.angle_gamma   90.00
#
_symmetry.space_group_name_H-M   'P 1'
#
loop_
_entity.id
_entity.type
_entity.pdbx_description
1 polymer ?
#
loop_
_entity_poly.entity_id
_entity_poly.type
_entity_poly.pdbx_seq_one_letter_code
_entity_poly.pdbx_strand_id
1 'polypeptide(L)'
;MEERKVDCDSMKIGGIEVPNPPITKSINHEGMEKELAFHEAGHFVFSCMMTKYLPVFTPIDYAITCSEITDLNNDERNVVHGNAPIGLTDDDLKNPGKLRKFYIDDNKRIIVKVFTSFAGVATYPEFIESVDRFVGIPNGNGDALTYYDFKTAYSLRFADFNNIKRWIKYINIPSYKETIFVCKLLEGTRRMMKIQAVRDSIIYIHRRLLKNKCNRVEGIELAKLIVEVQRLTNKVPYMAIVKEYEQIIEDFEKEHEKYVRGINAVP
;
A
#
# COMPACT_ATOMS: atom_id res chain seq x y z
N MET A 1 -0.07 24.69 -3.68
CA MET A 1 -0.89 23.47 -3.56
C MET A 1 -0.90 23.13 -2.07
N GLU A 2 -2.01 23.35 -1.37
CA GLU A 2 -2.10 23.08 0.08
C GLU A 2 -2.02 21.56 0.35
N GLU A 3 -1.19 21.15 1.30
CA GLU A 3 -1.15 19.79 1.81
C GLU A 3 -2.43 19.50 2.60
N ARG A 4 -3.38 18.78 2.01
CA ARG A 4 -4.47 18.15 2.78
C ARG A 4 -3.90 16.95 3.53
N LYS A 5 -3.89 17.03 4.86
CA LYS A 5 -3.54 15.92 5.75
C LYS A 5 -4.73 14.99 5.89
N VAL A 6 -4.46 13.69 6.03
CA VAL A 6 -5.50 12.75 6.44
C VAL A 6 -5.73 13.00 7.92
N ASP A 7 -6.98 13.13 8.37
CA ASP A 7 -7.25 13.26 9.82
C ASP A 7 -6.94 11.92 10.51
N CYS A 8 -5.73 11.86 11.06
CA CYS A 8 -5.17 10.69 11.74
C CYS A 8 -5.40 10.74 13.26
N ASP A 9 -5.78 11.90 13.80
CA ASP A 9 -5.68 12.21 15.25
C ASP A 9 -7.03 12.20 15.97
N SER A 10 -8.15 12.06 15.27
CA SER A 10 -9.47 12.00 15.88
C SER A 10 -9.82 10.64 16.51
N MET A 11 -9.09 10.28 17.56
CA MET A 11 -9.67 9.56 18.71
C MET A 11 -10.23 10.58 19.71
N LYS A 12 -11.25 11.34 19.32
CA LYS A 12 -12.07 12.06 20.30
C LYS A 12 -13.10 11.09 20.87
N ILE A 13 -12.85 10.59 22.08
CA ILE A 13 -13.92 10.00 22.89
C ILE A 13 -14.88 11.15 23.25
N GLY A 14 -16.02 11.22 22.55
CA GLY A 14 -17.09 12.21 22.80
C GLY A 14 -17.34 13.26 21.71
N GLY A 15 -16.66 13.20 20.55
CA GLY A 15 -16.94 14.06 19.40
C GLY A 15 -17.09 13.20 18.15
N ILE A 16 -18.33 12.93 17.74
CA ILE A 16 -18.65 12.09 16.58
C ILE A 16 -18.16 12.82 15.33
N GLU A 17 -17.00 12.43 14.82
CA GLU A 17 -16.67 12.69 13.42
C GLU A 17 -17.64 11.89 12.56
N VAL A 18 -18.50 12.59 11.83
CA VAL A 18 -19.36 11.96 10.84
C VAL A 18 -18.44 11.50 9.70
N PRO A 19 -18.38 10.19 9.39
CA PRO A 19 -17.64 9.70 8.23
C PRO A 19 -18.11 10.45 6.98
N ASN A 20 -17.18 10.83 6.10
CA ASN A 20 -17.58 11.52 4.89
C ASN A 20 -18.40 10.51 4.04
N PRO A 21 -19.64 10.84 3.62
CA PRO A 21 -20.54 9.86 3.01
C PRO A 21 -19.93 9.27 1.73
N PRO A 22 -20.13 7.97 1.43
CA PRO A 22 -19.57 7.36 0.23
C PRO A 22 -20.06 8.09 -1.02
N ILE A 23 -19.20 8.18 -2.03
CA ILE A 23 -19.53 8.80 -3.32
C ILE A 23 -19.60 7.71 -4.37
N THR A 24 -20.74 7.56 -5.03
CA THR A 24 -20.88 6.65 -6.17
C THR A 24 -20.75 7.43 -7.46
N LYS A 25 -19.90 6.96 -8.38
CA LYS A 25 -19.71 7.56 -9.70
C LYS A 25 -19.93 6.50 -10.75
N SER A 26 -20.72 6.84 -11.77
CA SER A 26 -20.77 6.02 -12.97
C SER A 26 -19.40 6.04 -13.64
N ILE A 27 -18.94 4.88 -14.09
CA ILE A 27 -17.67 4.73 -14.77
C ILE A 27 -17.86 3.90 -16.03
N ASN A 28 -17.23 4.33 -17.12
CA ASN A 28 -17.17 3.54 -18.35
C ASN A 28 -15.92 2.64 -18.34
N HIS A 29 -15.80 1.74 -19.32
CA HIS A 29 -14.67 0.83 -19.43
C HIS A 29 -13.31 1.55 -19.44
N GLU A 30 -13.19 2.62 -20.22
CA GLU A 30 -11.95 3.41 -20.32
C GLU A 30 -11.57 4.06 -18.97
N GLY A 31 -12.56 4.56 -18.23
CA GLY A 31 -12.37 5.08 -16.89
C GLY A 31 -11.82 3.99 -15.96
N MET A 32 -12.44 2.81 -15.96
CA MET A 32 -12.02 1.67 -15.14
C MET A 32 -10.58 1.25 -15.45
N GLU A 33 -10.24 1.10 -16.73
CA GLU A 33 -8.89 0.75 -17.18
C GLU A 33 -7.85 1.79 -16.71
N LYS A 34 -8.20 3.07 -16.77
CA LYS A 34 -7.34 4.16 -16.31
C LYS A 34 -7.10 4.11 -14.81
N GLU A 35 -8.15 3.90 -13.99
CA GLU A 35 -7.98 3.80 -12.54
C GLU A 35 -7.13 2.59 -12.15
N LEU A 36 -7.41 1.44 -12.77
CA LEU A 36 -6.64 0.22 -12.57
C LEU A 36 -5.17 0.41 -12.98
N ALA A 37 -4.90 1.04 -14.13
CA ALA A 37 -3.53 1.27 -14.56
C ALA A 37 -2.73 2.18 -13.62
N PHE A 38 -3.38 3.17 -12.99
CA PHE A 38 -2.73 3.98 -11.97
C PHE A 38 -2.45 3.19 -10.70
N HIS A 39 -3.43 2.41 -10.24
CA HIS A 39 -3.31 1.54 -9.09
C HIS A 39 -2.08 0.61 -9.22
N GLU A 40 -1.98 -0.09 -10.35
CA GLU A 40 -0.91 -1.04 -10.61
C GLU A 40 0.44 -0.36 -10.85
N ALA A 41 0.45 0.82 -11.47
CA ALA A 41 1.65 1.63 -11.57
C ALA A 41 2.19 2.04 -10.19
N GLY A 42 1.31 2.31 -9.23
CA GLY A 42 1.67 2.55 -7.83
C GLY A 42 2.41 1.36 -7.22
N HIS A 43 1.80 0.17 -7.27
CA HIS A 43 2.41 -1.09 -6.78
C HIS A 43 3.76 -1.35 -7.45
N PHE A 44 3.83 -1.20 -8.78
CA PHE A 44 5.04 -1.46 -9.56
C PHE A 44 6.22 -0.55 -9.15
N VAL A 45 5.97 0.77 -9.09
CA VAL A 45 7.04 1.74 -8.79
C VAL A 45 7.56 1.56 -7.38
N PHE A 46 6.67 1.33 -6.41
CA PHE A 46 7.07 1.07 -5.02
C PHE A 46 7.82 -0.25 -4.87
N SER A 47 7.40 -1.29 -5.59
CA SER A 47 8.12 -2.57 -5.66
C SER A 47 9.54 -2.42 -6.23
N CYS A 48 9.71 -1.61 -7.29
CA CYS A 48 11.03 -1.33 -7.87
C CYS A 48 11.94 -0.57 -6.90
N MET A 49 11.39 0.41 -6.16
CA MET A 49 12.15 1.12 -5.13
C MET A 49 12.54 0.16 -3.99
N MET A 50 11.60 -0.66 -3.51
CA MET A 50 11.84 -1.65 -2.46
C MET A 50 12.95 -2.63 -2.84
N THR A 51 12.85 -3.30 -3.98
CA THR A 51 13.84 -4.31 -4.44
C THR A 51 15.23 -3.71 -4.64
N LYS A 52 15.31 -2.43 -5.02
CA LYS A 52 16.58 -1.72 -5.14
C LYS A 52 17.27 -1.49 -3.80
N TYR A 53 16.53 -1.03 -2.79
CA TYR A 53 17.09 -0.63 -1.50
C TYR A 53 17.16 -1.77 -0.49
N LEU A 54 16.36 -2.82 -0.69
CA LEU A 54 16.29 -4.01 0.12
C LEU A 54 16.39 -5.24 -0.80
N PRO A 55 17.61 -5.72 -1.13
CA PRO A 55 17.84 -6.90 -1.98
C PRO A 55 17.52 -8.21 -1.23
N VAL A 56 16.47 -8.19 -0.42
CA VAL A 56 15.95 -9.31 0.37
C VAL A 56 14.54 -9.69 -0.08
N PHE A 57 14.14 -9.24 -1.27
CA PHE A 57 12.92 -9.60 -1.96
C PHE A 57 13.27 -10.20 -3.31
N THR A 58 12.46 -11.16 -3.78
CA THR A 58 12.57 -11.68 -5.15
C THR A 58 12.29 -10.56 -6.15
N PRO A 59 12.78 -10.66 -7.40
CA PRO A 59 12.44 -9.71 -8.44
C PRO A 59 10.93 -9.65 -8.72
N ILE A 60 10.51 -8.63 -9.46
CA ILE A 60 9.20 -8.61 -10.11
C ILE A 60 9.27 -9.58 -11.29
N ASP A 61 8.32 -10.50 -11.37
CA ASP A 61 8.26 -11.53 -12.41
C ASP A 61 7.44 -11.07 -13.62
N TYR A 62 6.36 -10.33 -13.37
CA TYR A 62 5.52 -9.73 -14.41
C TYR A 62 4.65 -8.58 -13.88
N ALA A 63 4.18 -7.74 -14.80
CA ALA A 63 3.11 -6.78 -14.57
C ALA A 63 2.06 -6.91 -15.69
N ILE A 64 0.78 -6.89 -15.36
CA ILE A 64 -0.35 -6.89 -16.29
C ILE A 64 -1.25 -5.70 -15.95
N THR A 65 -2.24 -5.37 -16.76
CA THR A 65 -3.37 -4.52 -16.37
C THR A 65 -4.55 -5.00 -17.17
N CYS A 66 -5.51 -5.64 -16.52
CA CYS A 66 -6.70 -6.11 -17.20
C CYS A 66 -7.92 -6.03 -16.29
N SER A 67 -8.92 -5.25 -16.72
CA SER A 67 -10.25 -5.21 -16.11
C SER A 67 -10.99 -6.53 -16.26
N GLU A 68 -10.64 -7.35 -17.26
CA GLU A 68 -11.30 -8.64 -17.57
C GLU A 68 -10.69 -9.84 -16.81
N ILE A 69 -9.51 -9.69 -16.20
CA ILE A 69 -8.85 -10.75 -15.38
C ILE A 69 -9.33 -10.72 -13.91
N THR A 70 -10.24 -9.82 -13.55
CA THR A 70 -10.96 -9.87 -12.26
C THR A 70 -11.98 -11.00 -12.17
N ASP A 71 -11.80 -12.09 -12.93
CA ASP A 71 -12.54 -13.31 -12.73
C ASP A 71 -12.05 -13.92 -11.40
N LEU A 72 -12.89 -13.79 -10.36
CA LEU A 72 -12.58 -13.95 -8.93
C LEU A 72 -12.04 -15.35 -8.53
N ASN A 73 -11.98 -16.28 -9.48
CA ASN A 73 -11.65 -17.68 -9.28
C ASN A 73 -10.22 -18.07 -9.70
N ASN A 74 -9.44 -17.19 -10.32
CA ASN A 74 -8.02 -17.45 -10.58
C ASN A 74 -7.15 -16.90 -9.45
N ASP A 75 -6.18 -17.72 -9.00
CA ASP A 75 -5.18 -17.32 -7.99
C ASP A 75 -4.19 -16.25 -8.50
N GLU A 76 -4.26 -15.91 -9.80
CA GLU A 76 -3.47 -14.86 -10.45
C GLU A 76 -4.06 -13.45 -10.27
N ARG A 77 -4.53 -13.13 -9.05
CA ARG A 77 -5.13 -11.81 -8.74
C ARG A 77 -4.11 -10.67 -8.64
N ASN A 78 -2.83 -11.01 -8.60
CA ASN A 78 -1.75 -10.03 -8.48
C ASN A 78 -1.34 -9.59 -9.87
N VAL A 79 -1.69 -8.34 -10.14
CA VAL A 79 -1.47 -7.69 -11.42
C VAL A 79 -0.03 -7.16 -11.52
N VAL A 80 0.69 -7.01 -10.38
CA VAL A 80 2.16 -7.03 -10.29
C VAL A 80 2.58 -8.23 -9.44
N HIS A 81 3.29 -9.19 -10.02
CA HIS A 81 3.72 -10.42 -9.35
C HIS A 81 5.22 -10.44 -9.07
N GLY A 82 5.61 -11.07 -7.97
CA GLY A 82 6.99 -11.14 -7.48
C GLY A 82 7.15 -10.40 -6.15
N ASN A 83 8.38 -10.05 -5.80
CA ASN A 83 8.71 -9.37 -4.53
C ASN A 83 8.33 -10.16 -3.26
N ALA A 84 8.48 -11.48 -3.29
CA ALA A 84 8.37 -12.30 -2.10
C ALA A 84 9.63 -12.09 -1.22
N PRO A 85 9.49 -12.00 0.11
CA PRO A 85 10.64 -11.89 0.99
C PRO A 85 11.49 -13.16 0.92
N ILE A 86 12.79 -12.98 0.69
CA ILE A 86 13.78 -14.06 0.64
C ILE A 86 14.05 -14.58 2.05
N GLY A 87 14.15 -15.90 2.21
CA GLY A 87 14.44 -16.55 3.50
C GLY A 87 13.22 -17.07 4.25
N LEU A 88 12.03 -17.01 3.63
CA LEU A 88 10.85 -17.76 4.08
C LEU A 88 10.68 -18.99 3.20
N THR A 89 10.46 -20.15 3.82
CA THR A 89 10.03 -21.37 3.13
C THR A 89 8.50 -21.40 2.97
N ASP A 90 7.97 -22.26 2.09
CA ASP A 90 6.53 -22.47 1.97
C ASP A 90 5.88 -22.90 3.30
N ASP A 91 6.62 -23.64 4.13
CA ASP A 91 6.18 -24.04 5.47
C ASP A 91 6.09 -22.85 6.44
N ASP A 92 6.99 -21.87 6.32
CA ASP A 92 6.93 -20.65 7.12
C ASP A 92 5.74 -19.78 6.72
N LEU A 93 5.42 -19.72 5.42
CA LEU A 93 4.25 -19.02 4.90
C LEU A 93 2.92 -19.65 5.39
N LYS A 94 2.91 -20.97 5.60
CA LYS A 94 1.75 -21.70 6.14
C LYS A 94 1.65 -21.67 7.67
N ASN A 95 2.68 -21.21 8.38
CA ASN A 95 2.73 -21.20 9.85
C ASN A 95 2.73 -19.77 10.42
N PRO A 96 1.59 -19.27 10.94
CA PRO A 96 1.48 -17.90 11.45
C PRO A 96 2.47 -17.54 12.56
N GLY A 97 2.85 -18.51 13.40
CA GLY A 97 3.79 -18.30 14.50
C GLY A 97 5.23 -18.10 14.02
N LYS A 98 5.67 -18.92 13.06
CA LYS A 98 7.00 -18.76 12.43
C LYS A 98 7.08 -17.47 11.62
N LEU A 99 6.02 -17.18 10.86
CA LEU A 99 5.91 -15.95 10.08
C LEU A 99 5.99 -14.71 10.97
N ARG A 100 5.30 -14.73 12.12
CA ARG A 100 5.37 -13.66 13.12
C ARG A 100 6.77 -13.49 13.67
N LYS A 101 7.44 -14.59 14.05
CA LYS A 101 8.82 -14.53 14.58
C LYS A 101 9.79 -13.91 13.56
N PHE A 102 9.72 -14.37 12.30
CA PHE A 102 10.55 -13.85 11.22
C PHE A 102 10.43 -12.33 11.06
N TYR A 103 9.21 -11.80 11.11
CA TYR A 103 9.01 -10.36 10.89
C TYR A 103 9.21 -9.49 12.13
N ILE A 104 9.06 -10.03 13.34
CA ILE A 104 9.48 -9.32 14.56
C ILE A 104 10.97 -8.96 14.47
N ASP A 105 11.78 -9.88 13.93
CA ASP A 105 13.22 -9.68 13.76
C ASP A 105 13.57 -8.75 12.56
N ASP A 106 12.62 -8.48 11.66
CA ASP A 106 12.82 -7.65 10.46
C ASP A 106 11.54 -6.86 10.07
N ASN A 107 11.19 -5.87 10.91
CA ASN A 107 10.03 -5.00 10.70
C ASN A 107 10.11 -4.19 9.38
N LYS A 108 11.32 -3.93 8.88
CA LYS A 108 11.54 -3.17 7.62
C LYS A 108 10.79 -3.80 6.47
N ARG A 109 10.84 -5.13 6.35
CA ARG A 109 10.18 -5.87 5.27
C ARG A 109 8.65 -5.71 5.31
N ILE A 110 8.07 -5.62 6.49
CA ILE A 110 6.64 -5.34 6.61
C ILE A 110 6.36 -3.90 6.18
N ILE A 111 7.12 -2.92 6.70
CA ILE A 111 6.90 -1.51 6.41
C ILE A 111 6.90 -1.27 4.89
N VAL A 112 7.87 -1.81 4.16
CA VAL A 112 7.95 -1.66 2.70
C VAL A 112 6.84 -2.40 1.94
N LYS A 113 6.39 -3.55 2.44
CA LYS A 113 5.21 -4.24 1.89
C LYS A 113 3.95 -3.42 2.07
N VAL A 114 3.77 -2.83 3.25
CA VAL A 114 2.61 -1.98 3.55
C VAL A 114 2.65 -0.70 2.72
N PHE A 115 3.82 -0.09 2.52
CA PHE A 115 3.97 1.02 1.58
C PHE A 115 3.57 0.66 0.16
N THR A 116 3.97 -0.52 -0.30
CA THR A 116 3.60 -1.01 -1.65
C THR A 116 2.08 -1.18 -1.74
N SER A 117 1.44 -1.86 -0.77
CA SER A 117 -0.02 -1.99 -0.74
C SER A 117 -0.74 -0.65 -0.67
N PHE A 118 -0.20 0.33 0.08
CA PHE A 118 -0.75 1.68 0.08
C PHE A 118 -0.58 2.40 -1.25
N ALA A 119 0.47 2.08 -2.01
CA ALA A 119 0.74 2.76 -3.26
C ALA A 119 -0.35 2.51 -4.30
N GLY A 120 -0.94 1.32 -4.35
CA GLY A 120 -2.12 1.07 -5.17
C GLY A 120 -3.27 2.00 -4.80
N VAL A 121 -3.70 1.97 -3.54
CA VAL A 121 -4.89 2.73 -3.09
C VAL A 121 -4.70 4.25 -3.08
N ALA A 122 -3.47 4.73 -2.86
CA ALA A 122 -3.16 6.17 -2.77
C ALA A 122 -3.01 6.83 -4.15
N THR A 123 -2.99 6.07 -5.24
CA THR A 123 -2.92 6.66 -6.59
C THR A 123 -4.19 7.45 -6.97
N TYR A 124 -5.36 7.03 -6.51
CA TYR A 124 -6.61 7.73 -6.79
C TYR A 124 -6.59 9.20 -6.32
N PRO A 125 -6.36 9.51 -5.03
CA PRO A 125 -6.32 10.89 -4.55
C PRO A 125 -5.17 11.74 -5.13
N GLU A 126 -4.11 11.11 -5.64
CA GLU A 126 -2.89 11.81 -6.08
C GLU A 126 -2.80 12.03 -7.60
N PHE A 127 -3.53 11.23 -8.41
CA PHE A 127 -3.42 11.24 -9.87
C PHE A 127 -4.76 11.33 -10.61
N ILE A 128 -5.88 10.95 -9.99
CA ILE A 128 -7.17 10.87 -10.66
C ILE A 128 -8.06 12.02 -10.20
N GLU A 129 -8.34 12.09 -8.90
CA GLU A 129 -9.18 13.14 -8.34
C GLU A 129 -8.69 13.55 -6.97
N SER A 130 -8.48 14.86 -6.77
CA SER A 130 -7.96 15.43 -5.52
C SER A 130 -9.03 15.48 -4.41
N VAL A 131 -9.57 14.32 -4.04
CA VAL A 131 -10.50 14.08 -2.94
C VAL A 131 -9.86 13.13 -1.94
N ASP A 132 -10.14 13.25 -0.63
CA ASP A 132 -9.66 12.31 0.39
C ASP A 132 -10.45 10.99 0.36
N ARG A 133 -10.51 10.38 -0.83
CA ARG A 133 -11.13 9.09 -1.12
C ARG A 133 -10.10 8.16 -1.75
N PHE A 134 -10.35 6.86 -1.63
CA PHE A 134 -9.48 5.79 -2.14
C PHE A 134 -10.17 5.05 -3.28
N VAL A 135 -9.48 4.06 -3.86
CA VAL A 135 -9.99 3.20 -4.93
C VAL A 135 -11.41 2.71 -4.66
N GLY A 136 -12.29 2.90 -5.64
CA GLY A 136 -13.70 2.56 -5.53
C GLY A 136 -13.97 1.07 -5.64
N ILE A 137 -15.10 0.64 -5.06
CA ILE A 137 -15.61 -0.73 -5.20
C ILE A 137 -16.60 -0.76 -6.36
N PRO A 138 -16.49 -1.72 -7.30
CA PRO A 138 -17.56 -1.98 -8.25
C PRO A 138 -18.87 -2.27 -7.54
N ASN A 139 -19.94 -1.62 -7.98
CA ASN A 139 -21.28 -2.07 -7.65
C ASN A 139 -21.55 -3.43 -8.35
N GLY A 140 -22.64 -4.10 -7.99
CA GLY A 140 -22.93 -5.45 -8.51
C GLY A 140 -23.06 -5.56 -10.05
N ASN A 141 -23.22 -4.45 -10.76
CA ASN A 141 -23.36 -4.41 -12.21
C ASN A 141 -22.11 -3.87 -12.94
N GLY A 142 -21.08 -3.43 -12.21
CA GLY A 142 -19.82 -2.91 -12.75
C GLY A 142 -19.89 -1.55 -13.45
N ASP A 143 -21.06 -0.91 -13.50
CA ASP A 143 -21.29 0.38 -14.18
C ASP A 143 -21.02 1.61 -13.29
N ALA A 144 -20.77 1.38 -12.01
CA ALA A 144 -20.37 2.42 -11.07
C ALA A 144 -19.37 1.93 -10.04
N LEU A 145 -18.53 2.85 -9.58
CA LEU A 145 -17.62 2.67 -8.46
C LEU A 145 -18.10 3.49 -7.26
N THR A 146 -18.10 2.87 -6.08
CA THR A 146 -18.36 3.57 -4.80
C THR A 146 -17.04 3.82 -4.08
N TYR A 147 -16.74 5.09 -3.82
CA TYR A 147 -15.51 5.57 -3.21
C TYR A 147 -15.74 5.93 -1.74
N TYR A 148 -14.83 5.48 -0.89
CA TYR A 148 -14.90 5.64 0.57
C TYR A 148 -13.73 6.48 1.08
N ASP A 149 -13.90 7.13 2.23
CA ASP A 149 -12.74 7.66 2.97
C ASP A 149 -11.86 6.52 3.50
N PHE A 150 -10.67 6.87 3.97
CA PHE A 150 -9.70 5.90 4.46
C PHE A 150 -10.27 5.03 5.59
N LYS A 151 -10.91 5.66 6.59
CA LYS A 151 -11.42 4.99 7.79
C LYS A 151 -12.45 3.92 7.41
N THR A 152 -13.37 4.26 6.51
CA THR A 152 -14.40 3.36 6.03
C THR A 152 -13.82 2.30 5.08
N ALA A 153 -12.94 2.67 4.15
CA ALA A 153 -12.33 1.73 3.23
C ALA A 153 -11.47 0.68 3.97
N TYR A 154 -10.70 1.12 4.98
CA TYR A 154 -9.92 0.24 5.84
C TYR A 154 -10.83 -0.74 6.59
N SER A 155 -12.01 -0.33 7.06
CA SER A 155 -12.92 -1.22 7.79
C SER A 155 -13.58 -2.28 6.89
N LEU A 156 -13.88 -1.94 5.63
CA LEU A 156 -14.63 -2.77 4.67
C LEU A 156 -13.86 -3.94 4.03
N ARG A 157 -12.58 -4.15 4.38
CA ARG A 157 -11.81 -5.36 4.00
C ARG A 157 -11.63 -5.57 2.48
N PHE A 158 -11.27 -4.54 1.72
CA PHE A 158 -10.80 -4.70 0.32
C PHE A 158 -9.48 -5.45 0.24
N ALA A 159 -9.13 -5.98 -0.94
CA ALA A 159 -7.94 -6.81 -1.14
C ALA A 159 -6.65 -6.17 -0.58
N ASP A 160 -6.35 -4.92 -0.95
CA ASP A 160 -5.18 -4.20 -0.42
C ASP A 160 -5.27 -3.92 1.08
N PHE A 161 -6.44 -3.50 1.59
CA PHE A 161 -6.59 -3.27 3.03
C PHE A 161 -6.54 -4.57 3.85
N ASN A 162 -6.94 -5.71 3.27
CA ASN A 162 -6.75 -7.02 3.87
C ASN A 162 -5.28 -7.41 3.92
N ASN A 163 -4.53 -7.12 2.85
CA ASN A 163 -3.07 -7.29 2.84
C ASN A 163 -2.42 -6.41 3.91
N ILE A 164 -2.77 -5.13 3.98
CA ILE A 164 -2.27 -4.19 5.00
C ILE A 164 -2.57 -4.71 6.41
N LYS A 165 -3.83 -5.05 6.71
CA LYS A 165 -4.23 -5.62 8.01
C LYS A 165 -3.49 -6.90 8.34
N ARG A 166 -3.30 -7.79 7.36
CA ARG A 166 -2.54 -9.03 7.53
C ARG A 166 -1.10 -8.73 7.89
N TRP A 167 -0.44 -7.82 7.18
CA TRP A 167 0.95 -7.48 7.41
C TRP A 167 1.17 -6.75 8.73
N ILE A 168 0.30 -5.81 9.08
CA ILE A 168 0.42 -5.03 10.31
C ILE A 168 0.29 -5.90 11.57
N LYS A 169 -0.49 -6.99 11.53
CA LYS A 169 -0.57 -7.98 12.64
C LYS A 169 0.76 -8.62 13.01
N TYR A 170 1.73 -8.61 12.11
CA TYR A 170 3.07 -9.15 12.36
C TYR A 170 4.03 -8.10 12.92
N ILE A 171 3.63 -6.83 12.98
CA ILE A 171 4.34 -5.77 13.71
C ILE A 171 3.82 -5.75 15.15
N ASN A 172 4.72 -5.56 16.11
CA ASN A 172 4.38 -5.50 17.53
C ASN A 172 3.81 -4.13 17.94
N ILE A 173 2.68 -3.74 17.36
CA ILE A 173 2.01 -2.47 17.66
C ILE A 173 0.81 -2.73 18.58
N PRO A 174 0.65 -1.96 19.68
CA PRO A 174 -0.54 -2.04 20.50
C PRO A 174 -1.80 -1.79 19.68
N SER A 175 -2.86 -2.58 19.87
CA SER A 175 -4.07 -2.53 19.04
C SER A 175 -4.72 -1.13 18.97
N TYR A 176 -4.68 -0.37 20.06
CA TYR A 176 -5.21 1.00 20.11
C TYR A 176 -4.37 2.02 19.31
N LYS A 177 -3.13 1.68 18.95
CA LYS A 177 -2.25 2.49 18.09
C LYS A 177 -2.27 2.04 16.62
N GLU A 178 -2.89 0.90 16.29
CA GLU A 178 -2.89 0.33 14.94
C GLU A 178 -3.38 1.37 13.91
N THR A 179 -4.57 1.93 14.11
CA THR A 179 -5.15 2.91 13.18
C THR A 179 -4.23 4.12 12.99
N ILE A 180 -3.64 4.66 14.07
CA ILE A 180 -2.72 5.80 14.01
C ILE A 180 -1.49 5.44 13.16
N PHE A 181 -0.91 4.26 13.39
CA PHE A 181 0.24 3.78 12.63
C PHE A 181 -0.09 3.63 11.15
N VAL A 182 -1.23 3.00 10.84
CA VAL A 182 -1.70 2.76 9.49
C VAL A 182 -1.89 4.09 8.76
N CYS A 183 -2.52 5.08 9.40
CA CYS A 183 -2.70 6.40 8.82
C CYS A 183 -1.36 7.10 8.53
N LYS A 184 -0.42 7.05 9.48
CA LYS A 184 0.93 7.61 9.27
C LYS A 184 1.62 6.96 8.07
N LEU A 185 1.49 5.64 7.88
CA LEU A 185 2.07 4.93 6.72
C LEU A 185 1.44 5.39 5.40
N LEU A 186 0.11 5.57 5.39
CA LEU A 186 -0.58 6.13 4.23
C LEU A 186 -0.08 7.55 3.91
N GLU A 187 0.07 8.42 4.90
CA GLU A 187 0.61 9.77 4.70
C GLU A 187 2.03 9.75 4.15
N GLY A 188 2.87 8.84 4.63
CA GLY A 188 4.22 8.61 4.09
C GLY A 188 4.20 8.17 2.63
N THR A 189 3.26 7.28 2.29
CA THR A 189 3.03 6.84 0.91
C THR A 189 2.68 8.02 0.01
N ARG A 190 1.70 8.83 0.41
CA ARG A 190 1.27 10.03 -0.33
C ARG A 190 2.41 11.05 -0.46
N ARG A 191 3.16 11.30 0.61
CA ARG A 191 4.37 12.14 0.59
C ARG A 191 5.38 11.64 -0.44
N MET A 192 5.64 10.33 -0.48
CA MET A 192 6.56 9.73 -1.47
C MET A 192 6.04 9.91 -2.90
N MET A 193 4.74 9.72 -3.14
CA MET A 193 4.15 9.91 -4.47
C MET A 193 4.24 11.35 -4.99
N LYS A 194 4.31 12.33 -4.09
CA LYS A 194 4.49 13.75 -4.45
C LYS A 194 5.92 14.09 -4.83
N ILE A 195 6.90 13.23 -4.55
CA ILE A 195 8.27 13.42 -5.02
C ILE A 195 8.27 13.29 -6.55
N GLN A 196 8.75 14.32 -7.24
CA GLN A 196 8.70 14.42 -8.71
C GLN A 196 9.17 13.14 -9.42
N ALA A 197 10.31 12.58 -9.00
CA ALA A 197 10.85 11.35 -9.56
C ALA A 197 9.92 10.13 -9.43
N VAL A 198 9.22 10.01 -8.29
CA VAL A 198 8.24 8.94 -8.04
C VAL A 198 6.98 9.19 -8.86
N ARG A 199 6.47 10.44 -8.85
CA ARG A 199 5.31 10.87 -9.62
C ARG A 199 5.48 10.58 -11.12
N ASP A 200 6.62 10.97 -11.68
CA ASP A 200 6.94 10.78 -13.09
C ASP A 200 7.09 9.29 -13.44
N SER A 201 7.65 8.49 -12.53
CA SER A 201 7.76 7.04 -12.70
C SER A 201 6.37 6.38 -12.73
N ILE A 202 5.44 6.80 -11.87
CA ILE A 202 4.07 6.27 -11.85
C ILE A 202 3.35 6.64 -13.15
N ILE A 203 3.44 7.90 -13.60
CA ILE A 203 2.85 8.35 -14.87
C ILE A 203 3.46 7.58 -16.06
N TYR A 204 4.77 7.35 -16.04
CA TYR A 204 5.46 6.57 -17.05
C TYR A 204 4.94 5.14 -17.12
N ILE A 205 4.91 4.42 -15.99
CA ILE A 205 4.43 3.03 -15.94
C ILE A 205 2.95 2.94 -16.32
N HIS A 206 2.10 3.81 -15.79
CA HIS A 206 0.68 3.91 -16.18
C HIS A 206 0.51 4.00 -17.70
N ARG A 207 1.28 4.87 -18.37
CA ARG A 207 1.24 5.00 -19.84
C ARG A 207 1.71 3.74 -20.57
N ARG A 208 2.63 2.96 -19.98
CA ARG A 208 3.12 1.70 -20.57
C ARG A 208 2.08 0.59 -20.40
N LEU A 209 1.46 0.50 -19.22
CA LEU A 209 0.39 -0.44 -18.93
C LEU A 209 -0.83 -0.23 -19.85
N LEU A 210 -1.29 1.00 -20.01
CA LEU A 210 -2.40 1.33 -20.93
C LEU A 210 -2.10 1.00 -22.41
N LYS A 211 -0.82 1.03 -22.82
CA LYS A 211 -0.43 0.65 -24.20
C LYS A 211 -0.48 -0.87 -24.42
N ASN A 212 -0.26 -1.63 -23.36
CA ASN A 212 -0.16 -3.09 -23.43
C ASN A 212 -1.50 -3.80 -23.15
N LYS A 213 -2.60 -3.09 -22.81
CA LYS A 213 -4.00 -3.58 -22.73
C LYS A 213 -4.15 -5.09 -22.49
N CYS A 214 -4.22 -5.53 -21.23
CA CYS A 214 -4.34 -6.95 -20.85
C CYS A 214 -3.17 -7.88 -21.25
N ASN A 215 -2.14 -7.40 -21.96
CA ASN A 215 -0.94 -8.20 -22.19
C ASN A 215 -0.01 -8.12 -20.98
N ARG A 216 0.53 -9.28 -20.64
CA ARG A 216 1.55 -9.44 -19.61
C ARG A 216 2.87 -8.81 -20.07
N VAL A 217 3.41 -7.90 -19.26
CA VAL A 217 4.73 -7.31 -19.43
C VAL A 217 5.74 -8.13 -18.63
N GLU A 218 6.67 -8.77 -19.34
CA GLU A 218 7.64 -9.69 -18.76
C GLU A 218 8.99 -9.70 -19.50
N GLY A 219 9.95 -10.49 -19.02
CA GLY A 219 11.25 -10.68 -19.64
C GLY A 219 12.03 -9.37 -19.85
N ILE A 220 12.55 -9.17 -21.07
CA ILE A 220 13.39 -8.02 -21.42
C ILE A 220 12.61 -6.70 -21.33
N GLU A 221 11.32 -6.69 -21.65
CA GLU A 221 10.52 -5.47 -21.56
C GLU A 221 10.35 -5.05 -20.09
N LEU A 222 10.00 -6.00 -19.23
CA LEU A 222 9.90 -5.78 -17.80
C LEU A 222 11.23 -5.27 -17.20
N ALA A 223 12.34 -5.92 -17.56
CA ALA A 223 13.67 -5.52 -17.10
C ALA A 223 13.99 -4.05 -17.45
N LYS A 224 13.62 -3.60 -18.66
CA LYS A 224 13.80 -2.20 -19.08
C LYS A 224 12.98 -1.23 -18.22
N LEU A 225 11.73 -1.59 -17.89
CA LEU A 225 10.88 -0.77 -17.01
C LEU A 225 11.45 -0.67 -15.60
N ILE A 226 11.89 -1.81 -15.03
CA ILE A 226 12.50 -1.85 -13.69
C ILE A 226 13.74 -0.96 -13.65
N VAL A 227 14.66 -1.12 -14.61
CA VAL A 227 15.89 -0.32 -14.68
C VAL A 227 15.58 1.16 -14.78
N GLU A 228 14.63 1.55 -15.61
CA GLU A 228 14.26 2.96 -15.79
C GLU A 228 13.64 3.55 -14.51
N VAL A 229 12.72 2.84 -13.86
CA VAL A 229 12.14 3.29 -12.57
C VAL A 229 13.22 3.40 -11.51
N GLN A 230 14.11 2.41 -11.38
CA GLN A 230 15.21 2.44 -10.42
C GLN A 230 16.22 3.55 -10.71
N ARG A 231 16.42 3.92 -11.98
CA ARG A 231 17.25 5.05 -12.39
C ARG A 231 16.61 6.37 -12.00
N LEU A 232 15.32 6.56 -12.32
CA LEU A 232 14.56 7.77 -11.99
C LEU A 232 14.45 8.00 -10.48
N THR A 233 14.22 6.93 -9.71
CA THR A 233 14.02 6.99 -8.26
C THR A 233 15.31 6.90 -7.45
N ASN A 234 16.49 7.03 -8.07
CA ASN A 234 17.77 6.79 -7.42
C ASN A 234 18.16 7.75 -6.31
N LYS A 235 17.61 8.97 -6.34
CA LYS A 235 17.84 9.99 -5.32
C LYS A 235 16.70 10.08 -4.32
N VAL A 236 15.67 9.25 -4.44
CA VAL A 236 14.57 9.21 -3.48
C VAL A 236 15.10 8.63 -2.18
N PRO A 237 14.97 9.33 -1.03
CA PRO A 237 15.50 8.88 0.26
C PRO A 237 14.59 7.80 0.89
N TYR A 238 14.28 6.75 0.13
CA TYR A 238 13.28 5.73 0.48
C TYR A 238 13.60 5.07 1.84
N MET A 239 14.86 4.70 2.07
CA MET A 239 15.26 4.09 3.35
C MET A 239 15.25 5.06 4.53
N ALA A 240 15.45 6.35 4.30
CA ALA A 240 15.30 7.34 5.36
C ALA A 240 13.83 7.42 5.80
N ILE A 241 12.90 7.39 4.84
CA ILE A 241 11.46 7.35 5.12
C ILE A 241 11.10 6.06 5.84
N VAL A 242 11.56 4.89 5.39
CA VAL A 242 11.33 3.61 6.11
C VAL A 242 11.79 3.68 7.56
N LYS A 243 12.96 4.28 7.81
CA LYS A 243 13.51 4.45 9.16
C LYS A 243 12.64 5.34 10.06
N GLU A 244 11.93 6.34 9.52
CA GLU A 244 10.94 7.13 10.28
C GLU A 244 9.87 6.22 10.91
N TYR A 245 9.43 5.18 10.19
CA TYR A 245 8.38 4.26 10.65
C TYR A 245 8.89 3.19 11.59
N GLU A 246 10.14 2.75 11.44
CA GLU A 246 10.80 1.92 12.44
C GLU A 246 10.85 2.65 13.79
N GLN A 247 11.23 3.93 13.78
CA GLN A 247 11.27 4.73 15.00
C GLN A 247 9.88 4.86 15.65
N ILE A 248 8.82 5.05 14.85
CA ILE A 248 7.44 5.11 15.36
C ILE A 248 7.06 3.80 16.08
N ILE A 249 7.46 2.64 15.54
CA ILE A 249 7.20 1.33 16.19
C ILE A 249 7.92 1.27 17.54
N GLU A 250 9.22 1.59 17.57
CA GLU A 250 10.01 1.60 18.81
C GLU A 250 9.43 2.55 19.86
N ASP A 251 8.92 3.70 19.43
CA ASP A 251 8.32 4.69 20.34
C ASP A 251 7.01 4.17 20.93
N PHE A 252 6.18 3.49 20.13
CA PHE A 252 4.97 2.83 20.64
C PHE A 252 5.28 1.69 21.61
N GLU A 253 6.34 0.92 21.39
CA GLU A 253 6.79 -0.12 22.32
C GLU A 253 7.22 0.50 23.66
N LYS A 254 8.03 1.56 23.63
CA LYS A 254 8.46 2.28 24.85
C LYS A 254 7.29 2.91 25.61
N GLU A 255 6.31 3.49 24.91
CA GLU A 255 5.09 4.03 25.52
C GLU A 255 4.27 2.92 26.20
N HIS A 256 4.12 1.77 25.53
CA HIS A 256 3.37 0.64 26.06
C HIS A 256 4.03 0.05 27.31
N GLU A 257 5.36 -0.11 27.31
CA GLU A 257 6.09 -0.57 28.50
C GLU A 257 5.91 0.36 29.70
N LYS A 258 5.95 1.69 29.48
CA LYS A 258 5.68 2.67 30.54
C LYS A 258 4.26 2.55 31.07
N TYR A 259 3.27 2.38 30.18
CA TYR A 259 1.87 2.22 30.56
C TYR A 259 1.66 0.96 31.41
N VAL A 260 2.19 -0.19 30.98
CA VAL A 260 2.08 -1.46 31.71
C VAL A 260 2.78 -1.39 33.07
N ARG A 261 3.99 -0.81 33.14
CA ARG A 261 4.69 -0.60 34.42
C ARG A 261 3.94 0.37 35.34
N GLY A 262 3.34 1.42 34.79
CA GLY A 262 2.54 2.39 35.53
C GLY A 262 1.29 1.78 36.14
N ILE A 263 0.59 0.88 35.43
CA ILE A 263 -0.54 0.14 35.97
C ILE A 263 -0.11 -0.80 37.10
N ASN A 264 0.99 -1.53 36.90
CA ASN A 264 1.49 -2.48 37.90
C ASN A 264 2.16 -1.81 39.12
N ALA A 265 2.33 -0.48 39.10
CA ALA A 265 2.85 0.31 40.20
C ALA A 265 1.76 0.95 41.08
N VAL A 266 0.47 0.78 40.72
CA VAL A 266 -0.66 1.20 41.56
C VAL A 266 -1.01 0.02 42.49
N PRO A 267 -0.87 0.17 43.83
CA PRO A 267 -1.17 -0.88 44.81
C PRO A 267 -2.62 -1.34 44.83
#